data_AF-A0A2N6PQA0-F1
#
_entry.id   AF-A0A2N6PQA0-F1
#
_cell.length_a   1.000
_cell.length_b   1.000
_cell.length_c   1.000
_cell.angle_alpha   90.00
_cell.angle_beta   90.00
_cell.angle_gamma   90.00
#
_symmetry.space_group_name_H-M   'P 1'
#
loop_
_entity.id
_entity.type
_entity.pdbx_description
1 polymer ?
#
loop_
_entity_poly.entity_id
_entity_poly.type
_entity_poly.pdbx_seq_one_letter_code
_entity_poly.pdbx_strand_id
1 'polypeptide(L)'
;MVKKKKAEFKVVVKGNFVSDDFKKEIEYHQKASGEMCKDVLEYRNQTLILSGNRTNRIDLEDDFFTVKSNYYRGIVKGLLYIYFTGEILSIDSITFITDEEKDIPFEQRNLFAKEDREHSISTELLDKMFLYNEQGDVLTRILMNIVLAKANKERKLENIWRAFNALYDWKCVTNKSEKERINAILAYIKDADNFHFKKTIKEIKKIIADRQQFSRQARVFIEGINFSDRNYSGDLDRFKERYINLQYSDPILRKKIKEMFKYYIESHSEDFDKGTKKLYENLKKEWNNQSEIATPTDFIKYFVWFVYHFRNKDFHGEYWPTNFLIENIPHKELNDYADSLELLVIDLITYKGFLD
;
A
#
# COMPACT_ATOMS: atom_id res chain seq x y z
N MET A 1 -14.12 -11.70 49.33
CA MET A 1 -13.79 -11.27 47.95
C MET A 1 -15.05 -10.77 47.28
N VAL A 2 -15.17 -9.46 47.05
CA VAL A 2 -16.27 -8.90 46.26
C VAL A 2 -16.00 -9.28 44.79
N LYS A 3 -16.87 -10.10 44.18
CA LYS A 3 -16.82 -10.35 42.74
C LYS A 3 -16.99 -9.01 42.02
N LYS A 4 -15.93 -8.50 41.39
CA LYS A 4 -16.05 -7.36 40.46
C LYS A 4 -17.11 -7.73 39.41
N LYS A 5 -18.20 -6.97 39.34
CA LYS A 5 -19.28 -7.18 38.36
C LYS A 5 -18.64 -7.03 36.96
N LYS A 6 -18.78 -8.05 36.11
CA LYS A 6 -18.32 -7.95 34.72
C LYS A 6 -19.19 -6.91 34.01
N ALA A 7 -18.57 -5.96 33.31
CA ALA A 7 -19.28 -5.03 32.45
C ALA A 7 -19.48 -5.70 31.09
N GLU A 8 -20.72 -5.98 30.72
CA GLU A 8 -21.07 -6.42 29.38
C GLU A 8 -21.08 -5.20 28.46
N PHE A 9 -20.68 -5.39 27.20
CA PHE A 9 -20.81 -4.36 26.18
C PHE A 9 -21.27 -4.94 24.85
N LYS A 10 -21.88 -4.07 24.03
CA LYS A 10 -22.15 -4.32 22.62
C LYS A 10 -21.85 -3.06 21.81
N VAL A 11 -21.21 -3.22 20.67
CA VAL A 11 -21.15 -2.20 19.63
C VAL A 11 -21.99 -2.70 18.47
N VAL A 12 -23.03 -1.96 18.13
CA VAL A 12 -24.01 -2.31 17.11
C VAL A 12 -23.84 -1.35 15.95
N VAL A 13 -23.56 -1.88 14.77
CA VAL A 13 -23.50 -1.12 13.53
C VAL A 13 -24.63 -1.59 12.64
N LYS A 14 -25.57 -0.70 12.34
CA LYS A 14 -26.67 -0.96 11.42
C LYS A 14 -26.40 -0.21 10.13
N GLY A 15 -26.80 -0.80 9.02
CA GLY A 15 -26.67 -0.19 7.72
C GLY A 15 -27.31 -1.05 6.66
N ASN A 16 -27.11 -0.65 5.40
CA ASN A 16 -27.49 -1.45 4.26
C ASN A 16 -26.26 -2.25 3.79
N PHE A 17 -26.18 -3.50 4.24
CA PHE A 17 -25.07 -4.42 3.98
C PHE A 17 -25.57 -5.63 3.18
N VAL A 18 -24.77 -6.10 2.23
CA VAL A 18 -25.06 -7.27 1.40
C VAL A 18 -23.91 -8.26 1.51
N SER A 19 -23.99 -9.20 2.45
CA SER A 19 -22.97 -10.24 2.68
C SER A 19 -23.64 -11.46 3.33
N ASP A 20 -22.95 -12.60 3.33
CA ASP A 20 -23.40 -13.78 4.05
C ASP A 20 -23.25 -13.58 5.56
N ASP A 21 -24.17 -14.17 6.34
CA ASP A 21 -24.07 -14.17 7.81
C ASP A 21 -22.76 -14.81 8.27
N PHE A 22 -22.12 -14.20 9.27
CA PHE A 22 -20.90 -14.76 9.85
C PHE A 22 -20.81 -14.52 11.35
N LYS A 23 -20.04 -15.37 12.00
CA LYS A 23 -19.66 -15.23 13.39
C LYS A 23 -18.17 -15.53 13.55
N LYS A 24 -17.43 -14.60 14.15
CA LYS A 24 -15.98 -14.69 14.37
C LYS A 24 -15.64 -14.36 15.81
N GLU A 25 -14.60 -14.99 16.33
CA GLU A 25 -14.03 -14.63 17.63
C GLU A 25 -12.84 -13.69 17.39
N ILE A 26 -12.81 -12.58 18.12
CA ILE A 26 -11.71 -11.61 18.08
C ILE A 26 -10.94 -11.70 19.39
N GLU A 27 -9.74 -12.22 19.30
CA GLU A 27 -8.81 -12.24 20.42
C GLU A 27 -8.20 -10.84 20.60
N TYR A 28 -8.17 -10.33 21.85
CA TYR A 28 -7.72 -8.96 22.13
C TYR A 28 -6.74 -8.82 23.30
N HIS A 29 -6.57 -9.87 24.10
CA HIS A 29 -5.64 -9.86 25.23
C HIS A 29 -5.32 -11.29 25.67
N GLN A 30 -4.05 -11.57 25.96
CA GLN A 30 -3.65 -12.81 26.62
C GLN A 30 -3.47 -12.55 28.12
N LYS A 31 -4.21 -13.29 28.96
CA LYS A 31 -4.03 -13.25 30.42
C LYS A 31 -2.67 -13.85 30.78
N ALA A 32 -2.17 -13.52 31.98
CA ALA A 32 -0.96 -14.14 32.53
C ALA A 32 -1.05 -15.69 32.64
N SER A 33 -2.27 -16.25 32.69
CA SER A 33 -2.51 -17.70 32.65
C SER A 33 -2.35 -18.34 31.27
N GLY A 34 -2.12 -17.55 30.22
CA GLY A 34 -2.10 -17.99 28.82
C GLY A 34 -3.46 -18.03 28.13
N GLU A 35 -4.56 -17.88 28.89
CA GLU A 35 -5.93 -17.85 28.35
C GLU A 35 -6.17 -16.57 27.53
N MET A 36 -6.69 -16.74 26.31
CA MET A 36 -7.06 -15.64 25.43
C MET A 36 -8.42 -15.05 25.80
N CYS A 37 -8.46 -13.74 26.00
CA CYS A 37 -9.70 -12.99 26.09
C CYS A 37 -10.24 -12.74 24.68
N LYS A 38 -11.52 -13.04 24.49
CA LYS A 38 -12.19 -12.99 23.20
C LYS A 38 -13.45 -12.14 23.27
N ASP A 39 -13.68 -11.39 22.21
CA ASP A 39 -14.96 -10.78 21.88
C ASP A 39 -15.61 -11.55 20.72
N VAL A 40 -16.92 -11.46 20.60
CA VAL A 40 -17.69 -12.10 19.53
C VAL A 40 -18.12 -11.02 18.55
N LEU A 41 -17.73 -11.18 17.30
CA LEU A 41 -18.19 -10.38 16.17
C LEU A 41 -19.18 -11.21 15.36
N GLU A 42 -20.41 -10.72 15.23
CA GLU A 42 -21.48 -11.40 14.51
C GLU A 42 -22.09 -10.43 13.50
N TYR A 43 -22.31 -10.90 12.28
CA TYR A 43 -23.07 -10.20 11.25
C TYR A 43 -24.30 -11.03 10.91
N ARG A 44 -25.47 -10.42 11.07
CA ARG A 44 -26.77 -10.99 10.69
C ARG A 44 -27.79 -9.89 10.45
N ASN A 45 -28.74 -10.12 9.53
CA ASN A 45 -29.84 -9.18 9.29
C ASN A 45 -29.37 -7.72 9.10
N GLN A 46 -28.34 -7.51 8.26
CA GLN A 46 -27.76 -6.19 7.98
C GLN A 46 -27.23 -5.45 9.24
N THR A 47 -26.95 -6.19 10.31
CA THR A 47 -26.45 -5.65 11.57
C THR A 47 -25.15 -6.36 11.95
N LEU A 48 -24.08 -5.57 12.11
CA LEU A 48 -22.81 -6.04 12.65
C LEU A 48 -22.77 -5.74 14.15
N ILE A 49 -22.47 -6.75 14.95
CA ILE A 49 -22.49 -6.70 16.41
C ILE A 49 -21.16 -7.21 16.94
N LEU A 50 -20.40 -6.33 17.60
CA LEU A 50 -19.29 -6.74 18.46
C LEU A 50 -19.79 -6.81 19.90
N SER A 51 -19.54 -7.90 20.61
CA SER A 51 -19.99 -8.08 21.99
C SER A 51 -18.96 -8.80 22.84
N GLY A 52 -18.96 -8.51 24.14
CA GLY A 52 -18.06 -9.17 25.06
C GLY A 52 -18.21 -8.70 26.50
N ASN A 53 -17.25 -9.11 27.33
CA ASN A 53 -17.23 -8.79 28.76
C ASN A 53 -15.91 -8.16 29.16
N ARG A 54 -15.97 -7.20 30.09
CA ARG A 54 -14.81 -6.55 30.72
C ARG A 54 -14.83 -6.74 32.22
N THR A 55 -13.65 -6.78 32.82
CA THR A 55 -13.46 -6.89 34.28
C THR A 55 -13.51 -5.53 34.98
N ASN A 56 -13.27 -4.45 34.23
CA ASN A 56 -13.33 -3.07 34.69
C ASN A 56 -14.51 -2.34 34.04
N ARG A 57 -14.87 -1.19 34.62
CA ARG A 57 -15.81 -0.24 34.00
C ARG A 57 -15.25 0.21 32.65
N ILE A 58 -16.14 0.39 31.69
CA ILE A 58 -15.84 0.90 30.35
C ILE A 58 -16.04 2.41 30.36
N ASP A 59 -15.04 3.14 29.88
CA ASP A 59 -15.11 4.57 29.60
C ASP A 59 -15.12 4.76 28.09
N LEU A 60 -16.20 5.34 27.55
CA LEU A 60 -16.36 5.43 26.10
C LEU A 60 -15.30 6.33 25.45
N GLU A 61 -14.94 7.44 26.08
CA GLU A 61 -13.98 8.40 25.53
C GLU A 61 -12.58 7.77 25.45
N ASP A 62 -12.14 7.17 26.55
CA ASP A 62 -10.82 6.56 26.64
C ASP A 62 -10.71 5.21 25.90
N ASP A 63 -11.81 4.45 25.83
CA ASP A 63 -11.76 3.10 25.28
C ASP A 63 -12.22 2.99 23.81
N PHE A 64 -13.07 3.89 23.29
CA PHE A 64 -13.55 3.85 21.89
C PHE A 64 -12.81 4.81 20.96
N PHE A 65 -12.61 6.05 21.36
CA PHE A 65 -12.08 7.10 20.47
C PHE A 65 -10.55 7.17 20.41
N THR A 66 -9.85 6.22 21.04
CA THR A 66 -8.39 6.15 21.02
C THR A 66 -7.88 5.20 19.94
N VAL A 67 -6.67 5.46 19.42
CA VAL A 67 -5.99 4.60 18.43
C VAL A 67 -5.71 3.16 18.92
N LYS A 68 -5.83 2.94 20.23
CA LYS A 68 -5.66 1.64 20.90
C LYS A 68 -6.99 0.93 21.14
N SER A 69 -8.12 1.49 20.70
CA SER A 69 -9.43 0.90 20.91
C SER A 69 -9.57 -0.48 20.23
N ASN A 70 -9.76 -1.51 21.05
CA ASN A 70 -10.10 -2.85 20.57
C ASN A 70 -11.53 -2.91 20.02
N TYR A 71 -12.42 -2.03 20.49
CA TYR A 71 -13.80 -1.93 20.01
C TYR A 71 -13.86 -1.42 18.58
N TYR A 72 -13.19 -0.29 18.32
CA TYR A 72 -13.10 0.28 16.98
C TYR A 72 -12.42 -0.69 16.02
N ARG A 73 -11.29 -1.30 16.41
CA ARG A 73 -10.59 -2.31 15.60
C ARG A 73 -11.48 -3.50 15.27
N GLY A 74 -12.24 -4.01 16.23
CA GLY A 74 -13.15 -5.14 16.03
C GLY A 74 -14.23 -4.86 14.99
N ILE A 75 -14.88 -3.69 15.09
CA ILE A 75 -15.88 -3.26 14.10
C ILE A 75 -15.25 -3.01 12.73
N VAL A 76 -14.08 -2.37 12.66
CA VAL A 76 -13.36 -2.16 11.39
C VAL A 76 -13.03 -3.49 10.71
N LYS A 77 -12.54 -4.49 11.45
CA LYS A 77 -12.29 -5.84 10.89
C LYS A 77 -13.57 -6.45 10.30
N GLY A 78 -14.71 -6.30 10.97
CA GLY A 78 -16.01 -6.75 10.47
C GLY A 78 -16.46 -6.02 9.21
N LEU A 79 -16.36 -4.70 9.17
CA LEU A 79 -16.71 -3.90 7.99
C LEU A 79 -15.78 -4.23 6.81
N LEU A 80 -14.48 -4.41 7.04
CA LEU A 80 -13.55 -4.87 5.99
C LEU A 80 -13.95 -6.26 5.48
N TYR A 81 -14.30 -7.19 6.38
CA TYR A 81 -14.76 -8.52 5.97
C TYR A 81 -15.99 -8.42 5.07
N ILE A 82 -17.02 -7.69 5.48
CA ILE A 82 -18.23 -7.44 4.68
C ILE A 82 -17.89 -6.79 3.35
N TYR A 83 -16.99 -5.80 3.32
CA TYR A 83 -16.57 -5.13 2.08
C TYR A 83 -15.91 -6.10 1.09
N PHE A 84 -15.06 -7.01 1.55
CA PHE A 84 -14.34 -7.93 0.65
C PHE A 84 -15.19 -9.15 0.25
N THR A 85 -16.14 -9.60 1.08
CA THR A 85 -17.03 -10.73 0.77
C THR A 85 -18.38 -10.33 0.16
N GLY A 86 -18.77 -9.07 0.32
CA GLY A 86 -20.11 -8.55 0.05
C GLY A 86 -20.08 -7.06 -0.28
N GLU A 87 -21.12 -6.29 0.02
CA GLU A 87 -21.20 -4.85 -0.26
C GLU A 87 -21.64 -4.07 0.99
N ILE A 88 -21.14 -2.84 1.14
CA ILE A 88 -21.60 -1.89 2.16
C ILE A 88 -22.14 -0.67 1.42
N LEU A 89 -23.45 -0.50 1.43
CA LEU A 89 -24.12 0.61 0.74
C LEU A 89 -24.26 1.84 1.64
N SER A 90 -24.65 1.63 2.91
CA SER A 90 -24.71 2.68 3.92
C SER A 90 -24.42 2.14 5.31
N ILE A 91 -23.93 3.01 6.20
CA ILE A 91 -23.93 2.79 7.64
C ILE A 91 -24.92 3.82 8.20
N ASP A 92 -26.00 3.34 8.79
CA ASP A 92 -27.08 4.20 9.26
C ASP A 92 -26.85 4.64 10.72
N SER A 93 -26.23 3.78 11.53
CA SER A 93 -25.92 4.09 12.93
C SER A 93 -24.78 3.23 13.47
N ILE A 94 -24.06 3.79 14.45
CA ILE A 94 -23.12 3.08 15.32
C ILE A 94 -23.54 3.38 16.75
N THR A 95 -23.87 2.35 17.52
CA THR A 95 -24.35 2.49 18.89
C THR A 95 -23.50 1.65 19.83
N PHE A 96 -23.06 2.24 20.93
CA PHE A 96 -22.31 1.57 21.99
C PHE A 96 -23.22 1.37 23.19
N ILE A 97 -23.36 0.11 23.62
CA ILE A 97 -24.30 -0.31 24.66
C ILE A 97 -23.49 -0.91 25.82
N THR A 98 -23.69 -0.39 27.02
CA THR A 98 -23.21 -0.97 28.29
C THR A 98 -24.40 -1.06 29.25
N ASP A 99 -24.35 -0.36 30.39
CA ASP A 99 -25.54 -0.09 31.22
C ASP A 99 -26.44 0.97 30.56
N GLU A 100 -25.87 1.81 29.69
CA GLU A 100 -26.55 2.84 28.90
C GLU A 100 -26.28 2.61 27.41
N GLU A 101 -27.23 3.06 26.58
CA GLU A 101 -27.12 3.11 25.13
C GLU A 101 -26.63 4.51 24.70
N LYS A 102 -25.55 4.55 23.91
CA LYS A 102 -24.94 5.80 23.43
C LYS A 102 -24.68 5.72 21.94
N ASP A 103 -25.17 6.71 21.20
CA ASP A 103 -24.85 6.85 19.79
C ASP A 103 -23.43 7.38 19.61
N ILE A 104 -22.71 6.80 18.65
CA ILE A 104 -21.36 7.19 18.29
C ILE A 104 -21.44 8.12 17.08
N PRO A 105 -21.02 9.39 17.21
CA PRO A 105 -21.00 10.29 16.07
C PRO A 105 -19.96 9.82 15.05
N PHE A 106 -20.35 9.79 13.78
CA PHE A 106 -19.45 9.51 12.66
C PHE A 106 -19.89 10.25 11.40
N GLU A 107 -18.94 10.44 10.48
CA GLU A 107 -19.23 10.91 9.13
C GLU A 107 -19.06 9.74 8.17
N GLN A 108 -20.13 9.38 7.45
CA GLN A 108 -20.01 8.42 6.36
C GLN A 108 -19.30 9.09 5.18
N ARG A 109 -17.98 8.90 5.12
CA ARG A 109 -17.23 9.11 3.89
C ARG A 109 -17.58 7.98 2.92
N ASN A 110 -17.40 8.17 1.61
CA ASN A 110 -17.66 7.14 0.56
C ASN A 110 -16.67 5.95 0.62
N LEU A 111 -16.28 5.52 1.83
CA LEU A 111 -15.30 4.48 2.12
C LEU A 111 -15.60 3.17 1.39
N PHE A 112 -16.88 2.86 1.22
CA PHE A 112 -17.31 1.56 0.73
C PHE A 112 -18.17 1.66 -0.55
N ALA A 113 -18.05 2.77 -1.29
CA ALA A 113 -18.74 2.91 -2.56
C ALA A 113 -18.45 1.71 -3.47
N LYS A 114 -19.48 1.21 -4.15
CA LYS A 114 -19.41 0.06 -5.06
C LYS A 114 -18.48 0.38 -6.24
N GLU A 115 -17.21 0.06 -6.10
CA GLU A 115 -16.28 -0.02 -7.22
C GLU A 115 -16.13 -1.49 -7.63
N ASP A 116 -15.87 -1.73 -8.92
CA ASP A 116 -15.56 -3.05 -9.43
C ASP A 116 -14.36 -3.61 -8.66
N ARG A 117 -14.62 -4.66 -7.87
CA ARG A 117 -13.57 -5.39 -7.17
C ARG A 117 -12.73 -6.11 -8.22
N GLU A 118 -11.66 -5.47 -8.68
CA GLU A 118 -10.79 -6.06 -9.69
C GLU A 118 -10.02 -7.29 -9.19
N HIS A 119 -10.00 -7.54 -7.87
CA HIS A 119 -9.25 -8.63 -7.23
C HIS A 119 -10.06 -9.31 -6.13
N SER A 120 -10.14 -10.63 -6.20
CA SER A 120 -10.72 -11.47 -5.15
C SER A 120 -9.69 -11.79 -4.08
N ILE A 121 -10.00 -11.48 -2.82
CA ILE A 121 -9.24 -11.93 -1.65
C ILE A 121 -9.99 -13.13 -1.05
N SER A 122 -9.31 -14.25 -0.80
CA SER A 122 -9.98 -15.44 -0.26
C SER A 122 -10.46 -15.21 1.17
N THR A 123 -11.56 -15.88 1.54
CA THR A 123 -12.09 -15.86 2.92
C THR A 123 -11.07 -16.39 3.92
N GLU A 124 -10.26 -17.39 3.56
CA GLU A 124 -9.16 -17.91 4.38
C GLU A 124 -8.12 -16.83 4.71
N LEU A 125 -7.77 -15.97 3.75
CA LEU A 125 -6.86 -14.85 3.99
C LEU A 125 -7.53 -13.79 4.86
N LEU A 126 -8.79 -13.43 4.57
CA LEU A 126 -9.55 -12.46 5.36
C LEU A 126 -9.70 -12.91 6.82
N ASP A 127 -9.87 -14.21 7.06
CA ASP A 127 -10.00 -14.78 8.41
C ASP A 127 -8.75 -14.55 9.27
N LYS A 128 -7.57 -14.38 8.65
CA LYS A 128 -6.34 -14.05 9.38
C LYS A 128 -6.41 -12.69 10.07
N MET A 129 -7.29 -11.77 9.64
CA MET A 129 -7.49 -10.48 10.34
C MET A 129 -7.94 -10.66 11.79
N PHE A 130 -8.65 -11.75 12.11
CA PHE A 130 -9.22 -11.97 13.44
C PHE A 130 -8.25 -12.62 14.43
N LEU A 131 -7.06 -13.02 13.98
CA LEU A 131 -6.01 -13.58 14.83
C LEU A 131 -5.40 -12.49 15.74
N TYR A 132 -5.08 -12.83 16.99
CA TYR A 132 -4.32 -11.95 17.89
C TYR A 132 -2.81 -12.13 17.68
N ASN A 133 -2.35 -11.62 16.55
CA ASN A 133 -0.94 -11.56 16.21
C ASN A 133 -0.66 -10.34 15.33
N GLU A 134 0.63 -10.05 15.14
CA GLU A 134 1.05 -8.93 14.30
C GLU A 134 0.62 -9.10 12.83
N GLN A 135 0.54 -10.34 12.33
CA GLN A 135 0.04 -10.66 10.99
C GLN A 135 -1.39 -10.16 10.77
N GLY A 136 -2.31 -10.44 11.69
CA GLY A 136 -3.70 -10.00 11.61
C GLY A 136 -3.82 -8.47 11.63
N ASP A 137 -3.02 -7.80 12.44
CA ASP A 137 -2.96 -6.33 12.50
C ASP A 137 -2.36 -5.73 11.22
N VAL A 138 -1.30 -6.33 10.66
CA VAL A 138 -0.70 -5.93 9.38
C VAL A 138 -1.73 -6.04 8.25
N LEU A 139 -2.40 -7.19 8.13
CA LEU A 139 -3.41 -7.42 7.10
C LEU A 139 -4.56 -6.41 7.23
N THR A 140 -5.04 -6.18 8.46
CA THR A 140 -6.10 -5.18 8.72
C THR A 140 -5.68 -3.79 8.24
N ARG A 141 -4.44 -3.35 8.54
CA ARG A 141 -3.94 -2.04 8.09
C ARG A 141 -3.81 -1.95 6.57
N ILE A 142 -3.36 -3.02 5.92
CA ILE A 142 -3.25 -3.08 4.45
C ILE A 142 -4.62 -2.88 3.81
N LEU A 143 -5.58 -3.72 4.21
CA LEU A 143 -6.93 -3.70 3.65
C LEU A 143 -7.67 -2.39 3.94
N MET A 144 -7.50 -1.82 5.14
CA MET A 144 -8.05 -0.51 5.48
C MET A 144 -7.52 0.60 4.57
N ASN A 145 -6.23 0.60 4.25
CA ASN A 145 -5.65 1.59 3.35
C ASN A 145 -6.08 1.39 1.88
N ILE A 146 -6.29 0.15 1.43
CA ILE A 146 -6.88 -0.13 0.12
C ILE A 146 -8.28 0.48 0.03
N VAL A 147 -9.14 0.24 1.03
CA VAL A 147 -10.49 0.81 1.09
C VAL A 147 -10.45 2.34 1.12
N LEU A 148 -9.56 2.94 1.91
CA LEU A 148 -9.37 4.40 1.95
C LEU A 148 -8.93 4.99 0.60
N ALA A 149 -8.11 4.28 -0.18
CA ALA A 149 -7.68 4.70 -1.50
C ALA A 149 -8.84 4.74 -2.50
N LYS A 150 -9.78 3.79 -2.44
CA LYS A 150 -11.00 3.78 -3.28
C LYS A 150 -11.93 4.95 -2.91
N ALA A 151 -12.04 5.23 -1.63
CA ALA A 151 -12.88 6.30 -1.09
C ALA A 151 -12.41 7.72 -1.42
N ASN A 152 -11.10 7.89 -1.53
CA ASN A 152 -10.46 9.19 -1.64
C ASN A 152 -9.42 9.15 -2.77
N LYS A 153 -9.88 9.49 -3.98
CA LYS A 153 -9.05 9.54 -5.19
C LYS A 153 -7.91 10.54 -5.05
N GLU A 154 -8.13 11.66 -4.36
CA GLU A 154 -7.09 12.69 -4.14
C GLU A 154 -5.88 12.15 -3.36
N ARG A 155 -6.11 11.20 -2.44
CA ARG A 155 -5.08 10.56 -1.60
C ARG A 155 -4.87 9.09 -1.94
N LYS A 156 -5.25 8.67 -3.15
CA LYS A 156 -5.20 7.27 -3.57
C LYS A 156 -3.78 6.71 -3.47
N LEU A 157 -2.80 7.39 -4.08
CA LEU A 157 -1.40 6.96 -4.01
C LEU A 157 -0.87 6.94 -2.57
N GLU A 158 -1.21 7.94 -1.75
CA GLU A 158 -0.77 8.00 -0.35
C GLU A 158 -1.28 6.78 0.44
N ASN A 159 -2.56 6.46 0.31
CA ASN A 159 -3.17 5.34 1.01
C ASN A 159 -2.61 4.00 0.50
N ILE A 160 -2.52 3.80 -0.83
CA ILE A 160 -1.92 2.57 -1.38
C ILE A 160 -0.44 2.44 -0.95
N TRP A 161 0.30 3.55 -0.91
CA TRP A 161 1.68 3.53 -0.42
C TRP A 161 1.75 3.15 1.06
N ARG A 162 0.82 3.63 1.91
CA ARG A 162 0.72 3.17 3.32
C ARG A 162 0.40 1.68 3.43
N ALA A 163 -0.38 1.11 2.51
CA ALA A 163 -0.60 -0.33 2.43
C ALA A 163 0.71 -1.07 2.08
N PHE A 164 1.47 -0.56 1.11
CA PHE A 164 2.79 -1.09 0.77
C PHE A 164 3.80 -0.97 1.92
N ASN A 165 3.73 0.11 2.70
CA ASN A 165 4.56 0.30 3.89
C ASN A 165 4.32 -0.77 4.95
N ALA A 166 3.06 -1.09 5.21
CA ALA A 166 2.71 -2.15 6.16
C ALA A 166 3.30 -3.51 5.75
N LEU A 167 3.47 -3.79 4.45
CA LEU A 167 4.12 -5.02 3.95
C LEU A 167 5.63 -5.04 4.24
N TYR A 168 6.35 -3.98 3.88
CA TYR A 168 7.80 -3.97 4.08
C TYR A 168 8.18 -3.81 5.56
N ASP A 169 7.35 -3.16 6.38
CA ASP A 169 7.55 -3.07 7.82
C ASP A 169 7.34 -4.44 8.48
N TRP A 170 6.36 -5.22 8.00
CA TRP A 170 6.12 -6.59 8.46
C TRP A 170 7.28 -7.52 8.13
N LYS A 171 7.81 -7.46 6.89
CA LYS A 171 8.88 -8.36 6.45
C LYS A 171 10.28 -7.99 6.94
N CYS A 172 10.50 -6.75 7.34
CA CYS A 172 11.84 -6.28 7.69
C CYS A 172 11.97 -5.96 9.17
N VAL A 173 12.96 -6.57 9.82
CA VAL A 173 13.35 -6.27 11.20
C VAL A 173 13.58 -4.77 11.40
N THR A 174 13.25 -4.29 12.59
CA THR A 174 13.45 -2.91 13.05
C THR A 174 14.94 -2.49 12.92
N ASN A 175 15.19 -1.21 12.60
CA ASN A 175 16.49 -0.54 12.36
C ASN A 175 17.05 -0.50 10.92
N LYS A 176 16.25 -0.82 9.89
CA LYS A 176 16.63 -0.60 8.48
C LYS A 176 16.04 0.69 7.92
N SER A 177 16.77 1.35 7.03
CA SER A 177 16.23 2.47 6.23
C SER A 177 15.07 2.01 5.34
N GLU A 178 14.18 2.93 4.95
CA GLU A 178 13.07 2.63 4.04
C GLU A 178 13.54 1.93 2.75
N LYS A 179 14.66 2.40 2.18
CA LYS A 179 15.26 1.81 0.97
C LYS A 179 15.67 0.36 1.16
N GLU A 180 16.27 0.03 2.30
CA GLU A 180 16.65 -1.34 2.61
C GLU A 180 15.43 -2.25 2.81
N ARG A 181 14.34 -1.72 3.37
CA ARG A 181 13.09 -2.47 3.55
C ARG A 181 12.39 -2.74 2.22
N ILE A 182 12.32 -1.75 1.33
CA ILE A 182 11.83 -1.92 -0.04
C ILE A 182 12.65 -2.98 -0.78
N ASN A 183 13.99 -2.93 -0.68
CA ASN A 183 14.86 -3.92 -1.32
C ASN A 183 14.62 -5.35 -0.82
N ALA A 184 14.22 -5.55 0.43
CA ALA A 184 13.91 -6.88 0.94
C ALA A 184 12.63 -7.45 0.31
N ILE A 185 11.60 -6.61 0.12
CA ILE A 185 10.40 -7.00 -0.63
C ILE A 185 10.74 -7.33 -2.09
N LEU A 186 11.57 -6.52 -2.73
CA LEU A 186 11.99 -6.76 -4.11
C LEU A 186 12.81 -8.05 -4.26
N ALA A 187 13.66 -8.37 -3.28
CA ALA A 187 14.38 -9.64 -3.25
C ALA A 187 13.41 -10.82 -3.10
N TYR A 188 12.43 -10.71 -2.20
CA TYR A 188 11.39 -11.72 -2.03
C TYR A 188 10.59 -11.97 -3.32
N ILE A 189 10.22 -10.91 -4.05
CA ILE A 189 9.52 -11.02 -5.34
C ILE A 189 10.41 -11.70 -6.40
N LYS A 190 11.72 -11.42 -6.40
CA LYS A 190 12.66 -12.03 -7.35
C LYS A 190 12.71 -13.55 -7.22
N ASP A 191 12.59 -14.06 -6.00
CA ASP A 191 12.63 -15.50 -5.72
C ASP A 191 11.24 -16.16 -5.87
N ALA A 192 10.20 -15.38 -6.17
CA ALA A 192 8.82 -15.84 -6.30
C ALA A 192 8.49 -16.35 -7.71
N ASP A 193 7.41 -17.14 -7.81
CA ASP A 193 6.88 -17.58 -9.11
C ASP A 193 6.36 -16.37 -9.91
N ASN A 194 7.02 -16.09 -11.04
CA ASN A 194 6.66 -15.02 -11.97
C ASN A 194 5.21 -15.10 -12.47
N PHE A 195 4.57 -16.27 -12.43
CA PHE A 195 3.17 -16.42 -12.83
C PHE A 195 2.21 -15.65 -11.91
N HIS A 196 2.51 -15.59 -10.61
CA HIS A 196 1.66 -14.91 -9.63
C HIS A 196 1.55 -13.40 -9.94
N PHE A 197 2.68 -12.76 -10.23
CA PHE A 197 2.75 -11.32 -10.50
C PHE A 197 2.45 -10.93 -11.96
N LYS A 198 1.93 -11.85 -12.79
CA LYS A 198 1.77 -11.62 -14.23
C LYS A 198 0.85 -10.45 -14.54
N LYS A 199 -0.25 -10.27 -13.80
CA LYS A 199 -1.18 -9.15 -13.99
C LYS A 199 -0.50 -7.83 -13.63
N THR A 200 0.13 -7.75 -12.45
CA THR A 200 0.90 -6.59 -12.01
C THR A 200 1.99 -6.19 -13.02
N ILE A 201 2.79 -7.14 -13.49
CA ILE A 201 3.84 -6.89 -14.49
C ILE A 201 3.24 -6.37 -15.79
N LYS A 202 2.08 -6.89 -16.22
CA LYS A 202 1.42 -6.44 -17.45
C LYS A 202 0.96 -4.98 -17.34
N GLU A 203 0.34 -4.59 -16.23
CA GLU A 203 -0.14 -3.21 -16.04
C GLU A 203 1.03 -2.23 -15.89
N ILE A 204 2.07 -2.59 -15.14
CA ILE A 204 3.31 -1.81 -15.05
C ILE A 204 3.96 -1.61 -16.43
N LYS A 205 3.97 -2.65 -17.28
CA LYS A 205 4.49 -2.54 -18.66
C LYS A 205 3.71 -1.53 -19.50
N LYS A 206 2.39 -1.40 -19.31
CA LYS A 206 1.58 -0.39 -20.02
C LYS A 206 1.98 1.02 -19.61
N ILE A 207 2.14 1.26 -18.30
CA ILE A 207 2.59 2.55 -17.76
C ILE A 207 3.95 2.92 -18.37
N ILE A 208 4.91 2.00 -18.32
CA ILE A 208 6.27 2.25 -18.84
C ILE A 208 6.26 2.45 -20.37
N ALA A 209 5.35 1.81 -21.09
CA ALA A 209 5.22 1.98 -22.53
C ALA A 209 4.54 3.30 -22.92
N ASP A 210 3.82 3.96 -22.01
CA ASP A 210 3.04 5.16 -22.30
C ASP A 210 3.94 6.31 -22.76
N ARG A 211 3.68 6.79 -23.97
CA ARG A 211 4.44 7.90 -24.57
C ARG A 211 4.02 9.25 -24.00
N GLN A 212 2.78 9.41 -23.54
CA GLN A 212 2.31 10.68 -22.97
C GLN A 212 3.01 10.99 -21.65
N GLN A 213 3.35 9.94 -20.91
CA GLN A 213 4.04 10.03 -19.62
C GLN A 213 5.57 10.02 -19.75
N PHE A 214 6.12 9.80 -20.96
CA PHE A 214 7.54 9.52 -21.15
C PHE A 214 8.48 10.60 -20.62
N SER A 215 8.18 11.87 -20.87
CA SER A 215 9.03 12.98 -20.43
C SER A 215 9.05 13.10 -18.91
N ARG A 216 7.91 12.88 -18.24
CA ARG A 216 7.83 12.87 -16.78
C ARG A 216 8.52 11.64 -16.20
N GLN A 217 8.29 10.47 -16.78
CA GLN A 217 8.98 9.25 -16.39
C GLN A 217 10.50 9.44 -16.47
N ALA A 218 10.99 10.00 -17.57
CA ALA A 218 12.39 10.34 -17.74
C ALA A 218 12.86 11.32 -16.65
N ARG A 219 12.17 12.44 -16.45
CA ARG A 219 12.55 13.43 -15.44
C ARG A 219 12.64 12.83 -14.04
N VAL A 220 11.58 12.16 -13.58
CA VAL A 220 11.49 11.58 -12.22
C VAL A 220 12.52 10.48 -12.02
N PHE A 221 12.73 9.64 -13.04
CA PHE A 221 13.75 8.61 -13.00
C PHE A 221 15.15 9.21 -12.84
N ILE A 222 15.45 10.26 -13.61
CA ILE A 222 16.74 10.95 -13.60
C ILE A 222 16.94 11.77 -12.30
N GLU A 223 15.91 12.41 -11.78
CA GLU A 223 15.96 13.06 -10.47
C GLU A 223 16.16 12.04 -9.34
N GLY A 224 15.52 10.86 -9.43
CA GLY A 224 15.57 9.81 -8.41
C GLY A 224 16.95 9.18 -8.23
N ILE A 225 17.76 9.15 -9.29
CA ILE A 225 19.18 8.76 -9.21
C ILE A 225 20.07 9.89 -8.66
N ASN A 226 19.50 11.02 -8.22
CA ASN A 226 20.17 12.26 -7.83
C ASN A 226 21.03 12.87 -8.94
N PHE A 227 20.57 12.79 -10.18
CA PHE A 227 21.19 13.56 -11.26
C PHE A 227 20.78 15.02 -11.07
N SER A 228 21.72 15.87 -10.69
CA SER A 228 21.48 17.24 -10.24
C SER A 228 22.20 18.24 -11.12
N ASP A 229 21.64 19.44 -11.23
CA ASP A 229 22.13 20.47 -12.16
C ASP A 229 23.46 21.12 -11.77
N ARG A 230 24.14 20.61 -10.74
CA ARG A 230 25.34 21.25 -10.15
C ARG A 230 26.59 20.38 -10.19
N ASN A 231 26.49 19.07 -10.45
CA ASN A 231 27.66 18.17 -10.46
C ASN A 231 27.49 16.96 -11.41
N TYR A 232 27.30 17.25 -12.70
CA TYR A 232 26.95 16.24 -13.70
C TYR A 232 27.98 15.11 -13.86
N SER A 233 29.28 15.35 -13.66
CA SER A 233 30.31 14.31 -13.78
C SER A 233 30.22 13.27 -12.66
N GLY A 234 30.10 13.71 -11.40
CA GLY A 234 29.86 12.81 -10.27
C GLY A 234 28.50 12.11 -10.34
N ASP A 235 27.50 12.77 -10.93
CA ASP A 235 26.17 12.20 -11.13
C ASP A 235 26.13 11.14 -12.24
N LEU A 236 26.94 11.30 -13.29
CA LEU A 236 27.14 10.29 -14.34
C LEU A 236 27.89 9.05 -13.84
N ASP A 237 28.88 9.21 -12.96
CA ASP A 237 29.55 8.07 -12.31
C ASP A 237 28.59 7.33 -11.37
N ARG A 238 27.79 8.07 -10.59
CA ARG A 238 26.69 7.50 -9.80
C ARG A 238 25.65 6.83 -10.67
N PHE A 239 25.35 7.36 -11.84
CA PHE A 239 24.46 6.75 -12.82
C PHE A 239 25.02 5.44 -13.36
N LYS A 240 26.32 5.40 -13.72
CA LYS A 240 27.01 4.18 -14.11
C LYS A 240 26.92 3.12 -13.01
N GLU A 241 27.22 3.47 -11.77
CA GLU A 241 27.10 2.57 -10.64
C GLU A 241 25.64 2.12 -10.42
N ARG A 242 24.68 3.05 -10.47
CA ARG A 242 23.27 2.77 -10.16
C ARG A 242 22.44 2.18 -11.28
N TYR A 243 22.99 2.11 -12.49
CA TYR A 243 22.19 1.70 -13.64
C TYR A 243 22.90 0.71 -14.54
N ILE A 244 24.22 0.88 -14.75
CA ILE A 244 25.04 -0.09 -15.48
C ILE A 244 25.43 -1.24 -14.54
N ASN A 245 25.75 -0.95 -13.26
CA ASN A 245 26.11 -2.00 -12.29
C ASN A 245 24.92 -2.49 -11.44
N LEU A 246 23.89 -1.67 -11.24
CA LEU A 246 22.67 -2.07 -10.52
C LEU A 246 21.55 -2.58 -11.48
N GLN A 247 21.63 -3.87 -11.81
CA GLN A 247 20.51 -4.82 -11.56
C GLN A 247 19.19 -4.67 -12.37
N TYR A 248 19.22 -4.37 -13.67
CA TYR A 248 18.10 -4.74 -14.57
C TYR A 248 18.67 -5.58 -15.71
N SER A 249 18.03 -6.68 -16.05
CA SER A 249 18.41 -7.67 -17.04
C SER A 249 17.44 -7.73 -18.22
N ASP A 250 16.19 -7.28 -18.04
CA ASP A 250 15.19 -7.22 -19.11
C ASP A 250 15.56 -6.25 -20.25
N PRO A 251 15.63 -6.72 -21.51
CA PRO A 251 16.08 -5.93 -22.64
C PRO A 251 15.09 -4.82 -23.04
N ILE A 252 13.78 -5.03 -22.84
CA ILE A 252 12.75 -4.04 -23.17
C ILE A 252 12.85 -2.87 -22.19
N LEU A 253 12.95 -3.18 -20.89
CA LEU A 253 13.09 -2.16 -19.85
C LEU A 253 14.39 -1.37 -20.03
N ARG A 254 15.51 -2.06 -20.26
CA ARG A 254 16.81 -1.42 -20.53
C ARG A 254 16.74 -0.48 -21.73
N LYS A 255 16.13 -0.91 -22.84
CA LYS A 255 15.94 -0.05 -24.02
C LYS A 255 15.17 1.21 -23.64
N LYS A 256 14.09 1.07 -22.88
CA LYS A 256 13.25 2.21 -22.48
C LYS A 256 14.02 3.20 -21.60
N ILE A 257 14.83 2.72 -20.67
CA ILE A 257 15.60 3.60 -19.78
C ILE A 257 16.75 4.29 -20.53
N LYS A 258 17.39 3.60 -21.49
CA LYS A 258 18.31 4.25 -22.42
C LYS A 258 17.65 5.39 -23.18
N GLU A 259 16.42 5.19 -23.68
CA GLU A 259 15.65 6.23 -24.35
C GLU A 259 15.35 7.40 -23.41
N MET A 260 14.91 7.14 -22.17
CA MET A 260 14.62 8.18 -21.16
C MET A 260 15.87 8.99 -20.80
N PHE A 261 17.00 8.31 -20.56
CA PHE A 261 18.26 8.96 -20.27
C PHE A 261 18.74 9.80 -21.45
N LYS A 262 18.71 9.24 -22.67
CA LYS A 262 19.06 9.97 -23.89
C LYS A 262 18.22 11.25 -24.03
N TYR A 263 16.91 11.13 -23.88
CA TYR A 263 15.99 12.27 -23.95
C TYR A 263 16.33 13.36 -22.93
N TYR A 264 16.58 12.98 -21.67
CA TYR A 264 16.94 13.94 -20.62
C TYR A 264 18.25 14.66 -20.94
N ILE A 265 19.29 13.92 -21.31
CA ILE A 265 20.61 14.47 -21.66
C ILE A 265 20.51 15.41 -22.86
N GLU A 266 19.81 15.02 -23.92
CA GLU A 266 19.63 15.86 -25.11
C GLU A 266 18.89 17.17 -24.75
N SER A 267 17.90 17.09 -23.86
CA SER A 267 17.11 18.24 -23.41
C SER A 267 17.89 19.22 -22.51
N HIS A 268 19.00 18.79 -21.90
CA HIS A 268 19.86 19.61 -21.01
C HIS A 268 21.31 19.70 -21.52
N SER A 269 21.52 19.43 -22.82
CA SER A 269 22.87 19.27 -23.38
C SER A 269 23.71 20.55 -23.39
N GLU A 270 23.06 21.70 -23.29
CA GLU A 270 23.69 23.03 -23.18
C GLU A 270 24.33 23.24 -21.80
N ASP A 271 23.80 22.62 -20.76
CA ASP A 271 24.27 22.75 -19.37
C ASP A 271 25.49 21.86 -19.07
N PHE A 272 25.83 20.94 -19.98
CA PHE A 272 26.91 19.98 -19.77
C PHE A 272 28.28 20.49 -20.23
N ASP A 273 29.25 20.40 -19.32
CA ASP A 273 30.66 20.59 -19.62
C ASP A 273 31.22 19.48 -20.55
N LYS A 274 32.41 19.72 -21.10
CA LYS A 274 33.08 18.82 -22.04
C LYS A 274 33.41 17.45 -21.43
N GLY A 275 33.73 17.38 -20.13
CA GLY A 275 33.99 16.15 -19.40
C GLY A 275 32.71 15.32 -19.24
N THR A 276 31.61 15.97 -18.86
CA THR A 276 30.26 15.38 -18.78
C THR A 276 29.82 14.80 -20.13
N LYS A 277 30.00 15.54 -21.22
CA LYS A 277 29.71 15.04 -22.60
C LYS A 277 30.55 13.82 -22.98
N LYS A 278 31.83 13.80 -22.62
CA LYS A 278 32.74 12.67 -22.89
C LYS A 278 32.34 11.42 -22.09
N LEU A 279 31.94 11.61 -20.83
CA LEU A 279 31.50 10.53 -19.96
C LEU A 279 30.19 9.89 -20.47
N TYR A 280 29.25 10.70 -20.96
CA TYR A 280 28.05 10.22 -21.66
C TYR A 280 28.39 9.31 -22.85
N GLU A 281 29.30 9.73 -23.74
CA GLU A 281 29.70 8.93 -24.91
C GLU A 281 30.37 7.60 -24.50
N ASN A 282 31.05 7.56 -23.36
CA ASN A 282 31.60 6.32 -22.81
C ASN A 282 30.51 5.38 -22.30
N LEU A 283 29.52 5.89 -21.56
CA LEU A 283 28.38 5.10 -21.06
C LEU A 283 27.58 4.46 -22.20
N LYS A 284 27.39 5.22 -23.29
CA LYS A 284 26.72 4.74 -24.52
C LYS A 284 27.38 3.50 -25.11
N LYS A 285 28.71 3.41 -25.04
CA LYS A 285 29.47 2.24 -25.52
C LYS A 285 29.33 1.04 -24.59
N GLU A 286 29.43 1.26 -23.28
CA GLU A 286 29.32 0.20 -22.27
C GLU A 286 27.93 -0.46 -22.25
N TRP A 287 26.88 0.33 -22.54
CA TRP A 287 25.51 -0.16 -22.60
C TRP A 287 25.24 -1.21 -23.67
N ASN A 288 26.09 -1.34 -24.68
CA ASN A 288 25.92 -2.30 -25.76
C ASN A 288 26.51 -3.68 -25.44
N ASN A 289 27.17 -3.85 -24.27
CA ASN A 289 27.94 -5.05 -23.93
C ASN A 289 27.33 -5.91 -22.79
N GLN A 290 26.04 -5.76 -22.47
CA GLN A 290 25.42 -6.46 -21.33
C GLN A 290 24.57 -7.67 -21.75
N SER A 291 24.49 -8.71 -20.90
CA SER A 291 23.76 -9.97 -21.18
C SER A 291 22.24 -9.79 -21.31
N GLU A 292 21.58 -10.67 -22.06
CA GLU A 292 20.16 -10.58 -22.49
C GLU A 292 19.17 -11.41 -21.65
N ILE A 293 19.55 -11.87 -20.46
CA ILE A 293 18.68 -12.76 -19.67
C ILE A 293 17.60 -11.92 -18.99
N ALA A 294 16.37 -11.94 -19.46
CA ALA A 294 15.28 -11.17 -18.87
C ALA A 294 14.84 -11.72 -17.51
N THR A 295 14.69 -10.85 -16.50
CA THR A 295 14.01 -11.18 -15.24
C THR A 295 12.72 -10.35 -15.15
N PRO A 296 11.52 -10.98 -15.19
CA PRO A 296 10.24 -10.26 -15.20
C PRO A 296 10.03 -9.29 -14.03
N THR A 297 10.70 -9.54 -12.89
CA THR A 297 10.65 -8.74 -11.67
C THR A 297 11.38 -7.41 -11.77
N ASP A 298 12.19 -7.20 -12.81
CA ASP A 298 12.83 -5.92 -13.10
C ASP A 298 11.83 -4.78 -13.32
N PHE A 299 10.70 -5.08 -13.96
CA PHE A 299 9.63 -4.11 -14.16
C PHE A 299 9.02 -3.66 -12.84
N ILE A 300 8.77 -4.60 -11.92
CA ILE A 300 8.26 -4.29 -10.58
C ILE A 300 9.27 -3.45 -9.83
N LYS A 301 10.54 -3.86 -9.84
CA LYS A 301 11.61 -3.11 -9.18
C LYS A 301 11.72 -1.68 -9.70
N TYR A 302 11.77 -1.51 -11.02
CA TYR A 302 11.82 -0.19 -11.63
C TYR A 302 10.62 0.66 -11.22
N PHE A 303 9.42 0.08 -11.29
CA PHE A 303 8.18 0.76 -10.95
C PHE A 303 8.13 1.20 -9.48
N VAL A 304 8.49 0.32 -8.54
CA VAL A 304 8.51 0.65 -7.11
C VAL A 304 9.48 1.80 -6.82
N TRP A 305 10.68 1.77 -7.40
CA TRP A 305 11.64 2.88 -7.25
C TRP A 305 11.14 4.17 -7.89
N PHE A 306 10.56 4.08 -9.09
CA PHE A 306 9.96 5.22 -9.76
C PHE A 306 8.87 5.88 -8.90
N VAL A 307 7.91 5.10 -8.40
CA VAL A 307 6.83 5.59 -7.53
C VAL A 307 7.37 6.14 -6.21
N TYR A 308 8.36 5.48 -5.60
CA TYR A 308 9.05 5.97 -4.40
C TYR A 308 9.63 7.37 -4.60
N HIS A 309 10.34 7.58 -5.72
CA HIS A 309 10.94 8.87 -6.03
C HIS A 309 9.88 9.93 -6.30
N PHE A 310 8.86 9.58 -7.10
CA PHE A 310 7.75 10.47 -7.39
C PHE A 310 7.04 10.94 -6.12
N ARG A 311 6.65 9.99 -5.26
CA ARG A 311 6.00 10.24 -3.97
C ARG A 311 6.82 11.20 -3.11
N ASN A 312 8.13 10.99 -3.01
CA ASN A 312 8.98 11.88 -2.20
C ASN A 312 8.98 13.32 -2.73
N LYS A 313 9.08 13.50 -4.04
CA LYS A 313 9.02 14.84 -4.66
C LYS A 313 7.68 15.52 -4.41
N ASP A 314 6.59 14.77 -4.58
CA ASP A 314 5.23 15.27 -4.35
C ASP A 314 5.01 15.63 -2.87
N PHE A 315 5.37 14.74 -1.94
CA PHE A 315 5.13 14.94 -0.49
C PHE A 315 6.03 15.99 0.14
N HIS A 316 7.23 16.22 -0.42
CA HIS A 316 8.10 17.32 0.00
C HIS A 316 7.72 18.67 -0.63
N GLY A 317 6.64 18.72 -1.43
CA GLY A 317 6.17 19.96 -2.05
C GLY A 317 7.12 20.49 -3.12
N GLU A 318 7.99 19.64 -3.68
CA GLU A 318 8.88 20.03 -4.78
C GLU A 318 8.10 20.19 -6.09
N TYR A 319 6.92 19.56 -6.19
CA TYR A 319 5.99 19.73 -7.28
C TYR A 319 4.76 20.53 -6.83
N TRP A 320 4.19 21.30 -7.77
CA TRP A 320 2.91 21.98 -7.55
C TRP A 320 1.79 20.97 -7.31
N PRO A 321 0.84 21.25 -6.39
CA PRO A 321 -0.29 20.37 -6.14
C PRO A 321 -1.04 20.03 -7.44
N THR A 322 -1.29 18.74 -7.64
CA THR A 322 -1.81 18.22 -8.91
C THR A 322 -3.33 18.30 -9.03
N ASN A 323 -4.02 18.64 -7.93
CA ASN A 323 -5.47 18.59 -7.78
C ASN A 323 -6.06 19.76 -6.95
N PHE A 324 -5.40 20.93 -6.90
CA PHE A 324 -5.87 22.03 -6.04
C PHE A 324 -7.23 22.61 -6.47
N LEU A 325 -7.39 22.93 -7.76
CA LEU A 325 -8.64 23.45 -8.33
C LEU A 325 -9.21 22.54 -9.41
N ILE A 326 -8.33 21.95 -10.22
CA ILE A 326 -8.65 20.99 -11.27
C ILE A 326 -7.69 19.82 -11.18
N GLU A 327 -8.18 18.61 -11.45
CA GLU A 327 -7.32 17.46 -11.64
C GLU A 327 -6.55 17.61 -12.94
N ASN A 328 -5.23 17.80 -12.83
CA ASN A 328 -4.37 17.91 -13.99
C ASN A 328 -3.86 16.53 -14.45
N ILE A 329 -3.19 16.48 -15.61
CA ILE A 329 -2.59 15.25 -16.15
C ILE A 329 -1.72 14.52 -15.10
N PRO A 330 -0.82 15.19 -14.34
CA PRO A 330 -0.10 14.56 -13.23
C PRO A 330 -0.97 13.85 -12.19
N HIS A 331 -2.14 14.38 -11.85
CA HIS A 331 -3.03 13.71 -10.91
C HIS A 331 -3.59 12.40 -11.46
N LYS A 332 -3.89 12.37 -12.77
CA LYS A 332 -4.37 11.15 -13.43
C LYS A 332 -3.28 10.07 -13.45
N GLU A 333 -2.05 10.45 -13.77
CA GLU A 333 -0.91 9.52 -13.75
C GLU A 333 -0.62 8.99 -12.33
N LEU A 334 -0.76 9.84 -11.31
CA LEU A 334 -0.68 9.43 -9.90
C LEU A 334 -1.68 8.33 -9.56
N ASN A 335 -2.91 8.44 -10.09
CA ASN A 335 -3.93 7.42 -9.90
C ASN A 335 -3.60 6.12 -10.64
N ASP A 336 -3.05 6.19 -11.86
CA ASP A 336 -2.57 5.01 -12.60
C ASP A 336 -1.45 4.27 -11.84
N TYR A 337 -0.53 5.03 -11.23
CA TYR A 337 0.54 4.47 -10.40
C TYR A 337 -0.03 3.84 -9.12
N ALA A 338 -1.02 4.46 -8.51
CA ALA A 338 -1.68 3.90 -7.34
C ALA A 338 -2.39 2.57 -7.68
N ASP A 339 -3.06 2.48 -8.82
CA ASP A 339 -3.71 1.24 -9.27
C ASP A 339 -2.70 0.11 -9.45
N SER A 340 -1.60 0.36 -10.16
CA SER A 340 -0.57 -0.69 -10.34
C SER A 340 0.15 -1.08 -9.05
N LEU A 341 0.28 -0.15 -8.09
CA LEU A 341 0.83 -0.46 -6.77
C LEU A 341 -0.18 -1.24 -5.91
N GLU A 342 -1.47 -0.97 -6.03
CA GLU A 342 -2.54 -1.73 -5.37
C GLU A 342 -2.52 -3.19 -5.84
N LEU A 343 -2.37 -3.42 -7.15
CA LEU A 343 -2.17 -4.76 -7.72
C LEU A 343 -1.01 -5.48 -7.05
N LEU A 344 0.13 -4.81 -6.94
CA LEU A 344 1.33 -5.38 -6.32
C LEU A 344 1.09 -5.73 -4.84
N VAL A 345 0.41 -4.84 -4.10
CA VAL A 345 0.06 -5.08 -2.68
C VAL A 345 -0.83 -6.31 -2.55
N ILE A 346 -1.84 -6.45 -3.41
CA ILE A 346 -2.77 -7.59 -3.41
C ILE A 346 -2.05 -8.88 -3.80
N ASP A 347 -1.22 -8.85 -4.85
CA ASP A 347 -0.40 -10.00 -5.23
C ASP A 347 0.51 -10.41 -4.06
N LEU A 348 1.13 -9.46 -3.35
CA LEU A 348 2.00 -9.77 -2.21
C LEU A 348 1.25 -10.45 -1.05
N ILE A 349 0.08 -9.95 -0.62
CA ILE A 349 -0.66 -10.57 0.49
C ILE A 349 -1.27 -11.94 0.13
N THR A 350 -1.54 -12.17 -1.15
CA THR A 350 -2.09 -13.44 -1.66
C THR A 350 -1.01 -14.45 -2.03
N TYR A 351 0.25 -14.01 -2.14
CA TYR A 351 1.36 -14.90 -2.43
C TYR A 351 1.68 -15.80 -1.22
N LYS A 352 1.79 -17.11 -1.49
CA LYS A 352 2.00 -18.13 -0.46
C LYS A 352 3.25 -17.83 0.37
N GLY A 353 3.11 -17.83 1.70
CA GLY A 353 4.23 -17.61 2.62
C GLY A 353 4.66 -16.14 2.77
N PHE A 354 3.93 -15.17 2.18
CA PHE A 354 4.24 -13.77 2.44
C PHE A 354 3.71 -13.33 3.81
N LEU A 355 2.47 -13.66 4.16
CA LEU A 355 1.97 -13.31 5.48
C LEU A 355 2.24 -14.37 6.54
N ASP A 356 2.61 -15.59 6.14
CA ASP A 356 3.07 -16.65 7.05
C ASP A 356 4.51 -16.38 7.49
#